data_AF-R4GBF4-F1
#
_entry.id   AF-R4GBF4-F1
#
_cell.length_a   1.000
_cell.length_b   1.000
_cell.length_c   1.000
_cell.angle_alpha   90.00
_cell.angle_beta   90.00
_cell.angle_gamma   90.00
#
_symmetry.space_group_name_H-M   'P 1'
#
loop_
_entity.id
_entity.type
_entity.pdbx_description
1 polymer ?
#
loop_
_entity_poly.entity_id
_entity_poly.type
_entity_poly.pdbx_seq_one_letter_code
_entity_poly.pdbx_strand_id
1 'polypeptide(L)'
;MKLRNLQRWQICLSFFTHFVISAFRSLLLGILADKIMAYFAMQVIYARRKCKISPPLTTGPQEFERIFRAQANCSEYFPIFLSLLWVSGVFSNQALAAFCGLIYLYARYQYFVGYAHSAQER
;
A
#
# COMPACT_ATOMS: atom_id res chain seq x y z
N MET A 1 -24.53 26.02 -30.42
CA MET A 1 -23.30 26.31 -29.63
C MET A 1 -23.53 26.20 -28.12
N LYS A 2 -24.60 26.81 -27.56
CA LYS A 2 -24.93 26.80 -26.12
C LYS A 2 -25.15 25.39 -25.50
N LEU A 3 -25.88 24.51 -26.19
CA LEU A 3 -26.14 23.12 -25.77
C LEU A 3 -24.86 22.26 -25.71
N ARG A 4 -23.95 22.44 -26.67
CA ARG A 4 -22.67 21.70 -26.74
C ARG A 4 -21.73 22.09 -25.58
N ASN A 5 -21.76 23.36 -25.18
CA ASN A 5 -21.02 23.84 -24.01
C ASN A 5 -21.63 23.33 -22.70
N LEU A 6 -22.97 23.35 -22.56
CA LEU A 6 -23.66 22.77 -21.41
C LEU A 6 -23.34 21.27 -21.24
N GLN A 7 -23.39 20.50 -22.34
CA GLN A 7 -23.09 19.08 -22.33
C GLN A 7 -21.61 18.80 -21.95
N ARG A 8 -20.67 19.63 -22.41
CA ARG A 8 -19.26 19.57 -22.00
C ARG A 8 -19.09 19.87 -20.51
N TRP A 9 -19.77 20.88 -19.98
CA TRP A 9 -19.76 21.19 -18.55
C TRP A 9 -20.38 20.06 -17.71
N GLN A 10 -21.46 19.45 -18.17
CA GLN A 10 -22.10 18.32 -17.48
C GLN A 10 -21.18 17.09 -17.43
N ILE A 11 -20.47 16.78 -18.51
CA ILE A 11 -19.48 15.70 -18.54
C ILE A 11 -18.32 16.00 -17.58
N CYS A 12 -17.77 17.23 -17.61
CA CYS A 12 -16.72 17.64 -16.68
C CYS A 12 -17.17 17.56 -15.22
N LEU A 13 -18.39 18.01 -14.91
CA LEU A 13 -18.93 17.98 -13.55
C LEU A 13 -19.16 16.54 -13.07
N SER A 14 -19.69 15.68 -13.94
CA SER A 14 -19.88 14.26 -13.64
C SER A 14 -18.55 13.53 -13.42
N PHE A 15 -17.55 13.79 -14.25
CA PHE A 15 -16.22 13.21 -14.06
C PHE A 15 -15.57 13.69 -12.75
N PHE A 16 -15.71 14.98 -12.43
CA PHE A 16 -15.23 15.55 -11.19
C PHE A 16 -15.91 14.94 -9.97
N THR A 17 -17.24 14.78 -9.97
CA THR A 17 -17.95 14.16 -8.85
C THR A 17 -17.60 12.68 -8.71
N HIS A 18 -17.47 11.92 -9.80
CA HIS A 18 -17.00 10.53 -9.77
C HIS A 18 -15.58 10.39 -9.21
N PHE A 19 -14.66 11.28 -9.63
CA PHE A 19 -13.30 11.30 -9.12
C PHE A 19 -13.28 11.58 -7.61
N VAL A 20 -14.00 12.61 -7.15
CA VAL A 20 -14.06 12.98 -5.73
C VAL A 20 -14.67 11.86 -4.88
N ILE A 21 -15.78 11.27 -5.31
CA ILE A 21 -16.42 10.15 -4.59
C ILE A 21 -15.51 8.91 -4.58
N SER A 22 -14.83 8.62 -5.69
CA SER A 22 -13.89 7.49 -5.75
C SER A 22 -12.69 7.70 -4.84
N ALA A 23 -12.17 8.92 -4.76
CA ALA A 23 -11.07 9.30 -3.88
C ALA A 23 -11.42 9.09 -2.40
N PHE A 24 -12.58 9.56 -1.95
CA PHE A 24 -13.03 9.37 -0.55
C PHE A 24 -13.17 7.89 -0.17
N ARG A 25 -13.71 7.07 -1.08
CA ARG A 25 -13.92 5.64 -0.82
C ARG A 25 -12.61 4.83 -0.84
N SER A 26 -11.63 5.25 -1.64
CA SER A 26 -10.30 4.61 -1.70
C SER A 26 -9.40 4.99 -0.51
N LEU A 27 -9.76 6.06 0.23
CA LEU A 27 -9.03 6.53 1.40
C LEU A 27 -8.94 5.48 2.52
N LEU A 28 -10.01 4.72 2.77
CA LEU A 28 -10.04 3.71 3.83
C LEU A 28 -9.00 2.60 3.59
N LEU A 29 -8.88 2.15 2.34
CA LEU A 29 -7.87 1.17 1.94
C LEU A 29 -6.46 1.73 2.00
N GLY A 30 -6.28 2.99 1.60
CA GLY A 30 -5.01 3.70 1.78
C GLY A 30 -4.58 3.74 3.25
N ILE A 31 -5.49 4.14 4.16
CA ILE A 31 -5.23 4.17 5.60
C ILE A 31 -4.87 2.78 6.14
N LEU A 32 -5.57 1.73 5.70
CA LEU A 32 -5.24 0.36 6.08
C LEU A 32 -3.84 -0.04 5.60
N ALA A 33 -3.49 0.31 4.37
CA ALA A 33 -2.20 0.03 3.80
C ALA A 33 -1.07 0.76 4.55
N ASP A 34 -1.29 2.04 4.91
CA ASP A 34 -0.36 2.83 5.72
C ASP A 34 -0.16 2.22 7.11
N LYS A 35 -1.25 1.75 7.75
CA LYS A 35 -1.16 1.05 9.05
C LYS A 35 -0.32 -0.22 8.97
N ILE A 36 -0.43 -0.98 7.88
CA ILE A 36 0.38 -2.19 7.66
C ILE A 36 1.86 -1.81 7.48
N MET A 37 2.16 -0.78 6.68
CA MET A 37 3.54 -0.30 6.51
C MET A 37 4.13 0.24 7.81
N ALA A 38 3.35 0.97 8.59
CA ALA A 38 3.75 1.44 9.93
C ALA A 38 4.03 0.27 10.88
N TYR A 39 3.20 -0.78 10.85
CA TYR A 39 3.45 -2.00 11.61
C TYR A 39 4.79 -2.65 11.23
N PHE A 40 5.08 -2.81 9.94
CA PHE A 40 6.37 -3.37 9.48
C PHE A 40 7.56 -2.51 9.93
N ALA A 41 7.45 -1.20 9.83
CA ALA A 41 8.49 -0.28 10.32
C ALA A 41 8.70 -0.42 11.84
N MET A 42 7.63 -0.55 12.62
CA MET A 42 7.72 -0.80 14.06
C MET A 42 8.39 -2.14 14.38
N GLN A 43 8.13 -3.20 13.60
CA GLN A 43 8.82 -4.48 13.75
C GLN A 43 10.33 -4.36 13.51
N VAL A 44 10.76 -3.58 12.51
CA VAL A 44 12.18 -3.27 12.29
C VAL A 44 12.77 -2.53 13.50
N ILE A 45 12.08 -1.54 14.04
CA ILE A 45 12.55 -0.79 15.23
C ILE A 45 12.69 -1.73 16.44
N TYR A 46 11.71 -2.61 16.65
CA TYR A 46 11.77 -3.62 17.69
C TYR A 46 12.97 -4.56 17.50
N ALA A 47 13.16 -5.07 16.29
CA ALA A 47 14.29 -5.95 15.96
C ALA A 47 15.65 -5.26 16.17
N ARG A 48 15.75 -3.95 15.82
CA ARG A 48 16.95 -3.14 16.11
C ARG A 48 17.26 -3.09 17.61
N ARG A 49 16.25 -2.88 18.46
CA ARG A 49 16.42 -2.85 19.92
C ARG A 49 16.83 -4.23 20.45
N LYS A 50 16.15 -5.29 20.00
CA LYS A 50 16.44 -6.68 20.39
C LYS A 50 17.86 -7.10 20.04
N CYS A 51 18.31 -6.78 18.82
CA CYS A 51 19.63 -7.14 18.30
C CYS A 51 20.72 -6.09 18.58
N LYS A 52 20.39 -5.00 19.30
CA LYS A 52 21.30 -3.88 19.59
C LYS A 52 21.97 -3.28 18.35
N ILE A 53 21.23 -3.15 17.25
CA ILE A 53 21.72 -2.59 15.98
C ILE A 53 21.40 -1.10 15.91
N SER A 54 22.42 -0.28 16.18
CA SER A 54 22.33 1.18 16.05
C SER A 54 22.27 1.62 14.58
N PRO A 55 21.43 2.60 14.21
CA PRO A 55 21.57 3.30 12.93
C PRO A 55 22.99 3.86 12.76
N PRO A 56 23.56 3.92 11.53
CA PRO A 56 22.96 3.60 10.23
C PRO A 56 23.08 2.13 9.82
N LEU A 57 23.56 1.23 10.70
CA LEU A 57 23.81 -0.17 10.34
C LEU A 57 22.53 -0.88 9.90
N THR A 58 22.63 -1.63 8.81
CA THR A 58 21.55 -2.44 8.21
C THR A 58 21.89 -3.93 8.15
N THR A 59 23.05 -4.30 8.66
CA THR A 59 23.56 -5.68 8.77
C THR A 59 23.65 -6.09 10.23
N GLY A 60 23.51 -7.39 10.51
CA GLY A 60 23.49 -7.90 11.87
C GLY A 60 23.10 -9.38 11.93
N PRO A 61 22.49 -9.85 13.04
CA PRO A 61 21.95 -11.20 13.11
C PRO A 61 20.94 -11.47 11.99
N GLN A 62 20.93 -12.70 11.48
CA GLN A 62 20.05 -13.08 10.36
C GLN A 62 18.56 -12.76 10.62
N GLU A 63 18.09 -12.88 11.88
CA GLU A 63 16.72 -12.51 12.28
C GLU A 63 16.41 -11.03 11.97
N PHE A 64 17.32 -10.13 12.32
CA PHE A 64 17.19 -8.70 12.05
C PHE A 64 17.24 -8.42 10.54
N GLU A 65 18.19 -9.02 9.82
CA GLU A 65 18.34 -8.80 8.39
C GLU A 65 17.11 -9.26 7.61
N ARG A 66 16.49 -10.39 7.99
CA ARG A 66 15.24 -10.86 7.38
C ARG A 66 14.11 -9.86 7.55
N ILE A 67 13.87 -9.39 8.78
CA ILE A 67 12.82 -8.40 9.07
C ILE A 67 13.08 -7.07 8.33
N PHE A 68 14.34 -6.61 8.34
CA PHE A 68 14.74 -5.39 7.64
C PHE A 68 14.52 -5.50 6.13
N ARG A 69 14.91 -6.63 5.52
CA ARG A 69 14.71 -6.88 4.08
C ARG A 69 13.25 -7.06 3.71
N ALA A 70 12.46 -7.72 4.54
CA ALA A 70 11.03 -7.88 4.33
C ALA A 70 10.31 -6.52 4.32
N GLN A 71 10.63 -5.64 5.28
CA GLN A 71 10.08 -4.28 5.32
C GLN A 71 10.53 -3.46 4.11
N ALA A 72 11.81 -3.49 3.75
CA ALA A 72 12.34 -2.76 2.60
C ALA A 72 11.63 -3.18 1.29
N ASN A 73 11.48 -4.48 1.06
CA ASN A 73 10.73 -4.99 -0.09
C ASN A 73 9.27 -4.49 -0.08
N CYS A 74 8.57 -4.61 1.03
CA CYS A 74 7.20 -4.10 1.14
C CYS A 74 7.12 -2.60 0.80
N SER A 75 8.11 -1.80 1.22
CA SER A 75 8.19 -0.36 0.92
C SER A 75 8.52 -0.06 -0.54
N GLU A 76 9.37 -0.85 -1.21
CA GLU A 76 9.69 -0.68 -2.64
C GLU A 76 8.45 -0.89 -3.53
N TYR A 77 7.60 -1.85 -3.20
CA TYR A 77 6.38 -2.13 -3.97
C TYR A 77 5.19 -1.25 -3.59
N PHE A 78 5.24 -0.56 -2.46
CA PHE A 78 4.12 0.23 -1.95
C PHE A 78 3.66 1.36 -2.90
N PRO A 79 4.56 2.15 -3.53
CA PRO A 79 4.15 3.16 -4.51
C PRO A 79 3.46 2.55 -5.73
N ILE A 80 3.94 1.41 -6.21
CA ILE A 80 3.35 0.70 -7.37
C ILE A 80 1.92 0.24 -7.02
N PHE A 81 1.75 -0.36 -5.85
CA PHE A 81 0.44 -0.75 -5.33
C PHE A 81 -0.51 0.45 -5.26
N LEU A 82 -0.05 1.57 -4.68
CA LEU A 82 -0.87 2.75 -4.52
C LEU A 82 -1.30 3.32 -5.88
N SER A 83 -0.37 3.45 -6.84
CA SER A 83 -0.68 3.91 -8.19
C SER A 83 -1.73 3.02 -8.87
N LEU A 84 -1.58 1.69 -8.80
CA LEU A 84 -2.53 0.75 -9.39
C LEU A 84 -3.90 0.78 -8.72
N LEU A 85 -3.95 0.88 -7.39
CA LEU A 85 -5.19 1.00 -6.62
C LEU A 85 -5.96 2.26 -7.02
N TRP A 86 -5.28 3.40 -7.13
CA TRP A 86 -5.90 4.67 -7.53
C TRP A 86 -6.39 4.66 -8.97
N VAL A 87 -5.56 4.19 -9.92
CA VAL A 87 -5.95 4.13 -11.33
C VAL A 87 -7.13 3.18 -11.53
N SER A 88 -7.08 1.99 -10.92
CA SER A 88 -8.19 1.03 -11.02
C SER A 88 -9.45 1.51 -10.30
N GLY A 89 -9.34 2.21 -9.17
CA GLY A 89 -10.48 2.77 -8.44
C GLY A 89 -11.19 3.91 -9.17
N VAL A 90 -10.45 4.73 -9.94
CA VAL A 90 -11.02 5.86 -10.69
C VAL A 90 -11.55 5.43 -12.06
N PHE A 91 -10.80 4.59 -12.79
CA PHE A 91 -11.07 4.32 -14.20
C PHE A 91 -11.72 2.96 -14.48
N SER A 92 -11.84 2.10 -13.47
CA SER A 92 -12.42 0.76 -13.60
C SER A 92 -13.52 0.53 -12.55
N ASN A 93 -13.69 -0.71 -12.10
CA ASN A 93 -14.64 -1.05 -11.06
C ASN A 93 -14.02 -0.90 -9.67
N GLN A 94 -14.55 0.05 -8.90
CA GLN A 94 -14.08 0.35 -7.55
C GLN A 94 -14.18 -0.84 -6.58
N ALA A 95 -15.22 -1.67 -6.68
CA ALA A 95 -15.38 -2.82 -5.80
C ALA A 95 -14.33 -3.90 -6.09
N LEU A 96 -14.03 -4.15 -7.36
CA LEU A 96 -12.96 -5.07 -7.76
C LEU A 96 -11.58 -4.54 -7.36
N ALA A 97 -11.32 -3.24 -7.58
CA ALA A 97 -10.09 -2.60 -7.14
C ALA A 97 -9.89 -2.73 -5.62
N ALA A 98 -10.95 -2.51 -4.85
CA ALA A 98 -10.93 -2.65 -3.40
C ALA A 98 -10.66 -4.10 -2.96
N PHE A 99 -11.35 -5.06 -3.58
CA PHE A 99 -11.19 -6.48 -3.28
C PHE A 99 -9.77 -6.98 -3.58
N CYS A 100 -9.24 -6.66 -4.77
CA CYS A 100 -7.86 -6.96 -5.13
C CYS A 100 -6.86 -6.26 -4.19
N GLY A 101 -7.16 -5.03 -3.77
CA GLY A 101 -6.34 -4.30 -2.79
C GLY A 101 -6.27 -5.01 -1.44
N LEU A 102 -7.39 -5.52 -0.93
CA LEU A 102 -7.42 -6.30 0.32
C LEU A 102 -6.63 -7.60 0.20
N ILE A 103 -6.77 -8.33 -0.92
CA ILE A 103 -5.99 -9.55 -1.19
C ILE A 103 -4.50 -9.23 -1.18
N TYR A 104 -4.09 -8.14 -1.86
CA TYR A 104 -2.70 -7.71 -1.89
C TYR A 104 -2.16 -7.41 -0.50
N LEU A 105 -2.90 -6.65 0.32
CA LEU A 105 -2.48 -6.31 1.68
C LEU A 105 -2.36 -7.55 2.57
N TYR A 106 -3.30 -8.49 2.45
CA TYR A 106 -3.23 -9.77 3.16
C TYR A 106 -2.01 -10.59 2.74
N ALA A 107 -1.76 -10.72 1.43
CA ALA A 107 -0.59 -11.42 0.91
C ALA A 107 0.71 -10.77 1.39
N ARG A 108 0.79 -9.44 1.44
CA ARG A 108 1.95 -8.71 1.96
C ARG A 108 2.16 -8.91 3.46
N TYR A 109 1.08 -9.01 4.22
CA TYR A 109 1.17 -9.36 5.64
C TYR A 109 1.73 -10.76 5.84
N GLN A 110 1.21 -11.75 5.10
CA GLN A 110 1.72 -13.13 5.15
C GLN A 110 3.19 -13.21 4.73
N TYR A 111 3.56 -12.57 3.62
CA TYR A 111 4.94 -12.47 3.14
C TYR A 111 5.88 -11.93 4.22
N PHE A 112 5.48 -10.85 4.90
CA PHE A 112 6.32 -10.25 5.94
C PHE A 112 6.51 -11.18 7.15
N VAL A 113 5.42 -11.78 7.63
CA VAL A 113 5.46 -12.71 8.77
C VAL A 113 6.29 -13.96 8.42
N GLY A 114 6.07 -14.54 7.23
CA GLY A 114 6.80 -15.69 6.74
C GLY A 114 8.30 -15.42 6.59
N TYR A 115 8.66 -14.30 5.95
CA TYR A 115 10.06 -13.88 5.82
C TYR A 115 10.71 -13.66 7.20
N ALA A 116 10.00 -13.03 8.14
CA ALA A 116 10.54 -12.82 9.49
C ALA A 116 10.93 -14.14 10.18
N HIS A 117 10.12 -15.19 10.00
CA HIS A 117 10.40 -16.53 10.51
C HIS A 117 11.56 -17.22 9.77
N SER A 118 11.44 -17.37 8.45
CA SER A 118 12.48 -18.01 7.64
C SER A 118 12.59 -17.43 6.24
N ALA A 119 13.78 -17.49 5.66
CA ALA A 119 14.00 -17.02 4.30
C ALA A 119 13.31 -17.89 3.22
N GLN A 120 12.86 -19.10 3.57
CA GLN A 120 12.23 -20.04 2.65
C GLN A 120 10.69 -19.92 2.66
N GLU A 121 10.11 -19.40 3.74
CA GLU A 121 8.66 -19.24 3.93
C GLU A 121 8.14 -17.85 3.50
N ARG A 122 8.82 -17.21 2.53
CA ARG A 122 8.44 -15.88 2.02
C ARG A 122 7.16 -15.94 1.18
#